data_AF-A0A838FRE8-F1
#
_entry.id   AF-A0A838FRE8-F1
#
_cell.length_a   1.000
_cell.length_b   1.000
_cell.length_c   1.000
_cell.angle_alpha   90.00
_cell.angle_beta   90.00
_cell.angle_gamma   90.00
#
_symmetry.space_group_name_H-M   'P 1'
#
loop_
_entity.id
_entity.type
_entity.pdbx_description
1 polymer ?
#
loop_
_entity_poly.entity_id
_entity_poly.type
_entity_poly.pdbx_seq_one_letter_code
_entity_poly.pdbx_strand_id
1 'polypeptide(L)'
;MPALRQPVKRRRRFWIIWAIVAVFAVAAVVDWRRPPWQQASVRAYERTVLVTYRRVVKPITSSFVLCRFRPTCSHYSLQAVRWHGFPVGIWMTTKRLFRCLPWVAPGTLDPVPPPRPRRAPL
;
A
#
# COMPACT_ATOMS: atom_id res chain seq x y z
N MET A 1 36.60 -9.06 -42.30
CA MET A 1 36.36 -9.36 -40.87
C MET A 1 35.58 -8.18 -40.25
N PRO A 2 34.25 -8.25 -40.05
CA PRO A 2 33.53 -7.14 -39.46
C PRO A 2 33.67 -7.15 -37.93
N ALA A 3 33.90 -5.96 -37.39
CA ALA A 3 34.33 -5.71 -36.04
C ALA A 3 33.26 -6.06 -34.98
N LEU A 4 33.65 -6.93 -34.04
CA LEU A 4 32.99 -7.14 -32.76
C LEU A 4 33.11 -5.86 -31.89
N ARG A 5 32.12 -4.95 -31.95
CA ARG A 5 31.96 -3.89 -30.93
C ARG A 5 30.49 -3.56 -30.71
N GLN A 6 29.87 -4.07 -29.64
CA GLN A 6 28.83 -3.35 -28.87
C GLN A 6 28.65 -3.87 -27.40
N PRO A 7 29.67 -4.03 -26.53
CA PRO A 7 29.41 -4.25 -25.09
C PRO A 7 29.09 -2.95 -24.31
N VAL A 8 29.41 -1.77 -24.85
CA VAL A 8 29.37 -0.50 -24.11
C VAL A 8 27.96 0.08 -23.96
N LYS A 9 27.10 -0.04 -24.99
CA LYS A 9 25.75 0.57 -25.00
C LYS A 9 24.79 -0.11 -23.99
N ARG A 10 24.97 -1.42 -23.75
CA ARG A 10 24.22 -2.20 -22.75
C ARG A 10 24.63 -1.80 -21.33
N ARG A 11 25.93 -1.61 -21.08
CA ARG A 11 26.49 -1.20 -19.79
C ARG A 11 25.97 0.18 -19.34
N ARG A 12 25.85 1.15 -20.25
CA ARG A 12 25.33 2.50 -19.93
C ARG A 12 23.84 2.52 -19.58
N ARG A 13 23.02 1.67 -20.24
CA ARG A 13 21.60 1.50 -19.89
C ARG A 13 21.42 0.87 -18.51
N PHE A 14 22.26 -0.11 -18.17
CA PHE A 14 22.27 -0.68 -16.82
C PHE A 14 22.56 0.38 -15.75
N TRP A 15 23.57 1.22 -15.94
CA TRP A 15 23.90 2.29 -14.98
C TRP A 15 22.77 3.30 -14.79
N ILE A 16 22.08 3.71 -15.87
CA ILE A 16 20.94 4.62 -15.78
C ILE A 16 19.79 3.96 -15.00
N ILE A 17 19.46 2.70 -15.33
CA ILE A 17 18.41 1.97 -14.62
C ILE A 17 18.76 1.84 -13.13
N TRP A 18 19.98 1.45 -12.79
CA TRP A 18 20.42 1.33 -11.40
C TRP A 18 20.47 2.66 -10.66
N ALA A 19 20.87 3.76 -11.31
CA ALA A 19 20.83 5.09 -10.70
C ALA A 19 19.38 5.53 -10.41
N ILE A 20 18.45 5.31 -11.34
CA ILE A 20 17.03 5.59 -11.14
C ILE A 20 16.49 4.75 -9.97
N VAL A 21 16.74 3.44 -9.98
CA VAL A 21 16.32 2.53 -8.90
C VAL A 21 16.87 2.98 -7.55
N ALA A 22 18.14 3.39 -7.50
CA ALA A 22 18.77 3.90 -6.28
C ALA A 22 18.09 5.17 -5.75
N VAL A 23 17.78 6.13 -6.62
CA VAL A 23 17.06 7.37 -6.24
C VAL A 23 15.68 7.06 -5.69
N PHE A 24 14.90 6.19 -6.35
CA PHE A 24 13.58 5.78 -5.86
C PHE A 24 13.67 5.01 -4.54
N ALA A 25 14.67 4.15 -4.38
CA ALA A 25 14.90 3.43 -3.13
C ALA A 25 15.23 4.38 -1.98
N VAL A 26 16.11 5.36 -2.19
CA VAL A 26 16.43 6.39 -1.18
C VAL A 26 15.19 7.21 -0.83
N ALA A 27 14.42 7.66 -1.82
CA ALA A 27 13.18 8.39 -1.59
C ALA A 27 12.16 7.57 -0.78
N ALA A 28 12.02 6.28 -1.08
CA ALA A 28 11.16 5.37 -0.32
C ALA A 28 11.64 5.16 1.11
N VAL A 29 12.95 5.03 1.34
CA VAL A 29 13.53 4.93 2.70
C VAL A 29 13.32 6.22 3.49
N VAL A 30 13.53 7.38 2.86
CA VAL A 30 13.27 8.68 3.48
C VAL A 30 11.80 8.82 3.83
N ASP A 31 10.88 8.44 2.93
CA ASP A 31 9.45 8.46 3.20
C ASP A 31 9.07 7.52 4.34
N TRP A 32 9.62 6.29 4.37
CA TRP A 32 9.39 5.34 5.47
C TRP A 32 9.82 5.93 6.81
N ARG A 33 10.98 6.59 6.87
CA ARG A 33 11.48 7.19 8.13
C ARG A 33 10.64 8.34 8.64
N ARG A 34 9.76 8.93 7.82
CA ARG A 34 8.85 9.98 8.27
C ARG A 34 7.74 9.42 9.15
N PRO A 35 7.24 10.22 10.09
CA PRO A 35 6.08 9.84 10.88
C PRO A 35 4.86 9.57 9.97
N PRO A 36 3.92 8.71 10.39
CA PRO A 36 2.84 8.20 9.55
C PRO A 36 1.94 9.31 8.97
N TRP A 37 1.78 10.44 9.65
CA TRP A 37 1.01 11.59 9.16
C TRP A 37 1.73 12.42 8.06
N GLN A 38 3.05 12.26 7.90
CA GLN A 38 3.87 12.94 6.88
C GLN A 38 4.31 12.04 5.72
N GLN A 39 3.96 10.76 5.75
CA GLN A 39 4.30 9.81 4.69
C GLN A 39 3.55 10.16 3.40
N ALA A 40 4.30 10.46 2.34
CA ALA A 40 3.77 10.66 1.01
C ALA A 40 3.14 9.37 0.48
N SER A 41 3.69 8.21 0.83
CA SER A 41 3.12 6.89 0.55
C SER A 41 1.71 6.72 1.12
N VAL A 42 1.44 7.21 2.34
CA VAL A 42 0.11 7.20 2.96
C VAL A 42 -0.88 8.02 2.13
N ARG A 43 -0.51 9.26 1.78
CA ARG A 43 -1.36 10.15 0.98
C ARG A 43 -1.66 9.59 -0.41
N ALA A 44 -0.64 9.03 -1.06
CA ALA A 44 -0.79 8.36 -2.34
C ALA A 44 -1.72 7.14 -2.21
N TYR A 45 -1.53 6.33 -1.16
CA TYR A 45 -2.38 5.17 -0.89
C TYR A 45 -3.84 5.53 -0.68
N GLU A 46 -4.14 6.56 0.13
CA GLU A 46 -5.52 7.00 0.35
C GLU A 46 -6.24 7.37 -0.94
N ARG A 47 -5.57 8.15 -1.80
CA ARG A 47 -6.12 8.55 -3.10
C ARG A 47 -6.35 7.33 -3.98
N THR A 48 -5.36 6.45 -4.08
CA THR A 48 -5.46 5.26 -4.92
C THR A 48 -6.55 4.31 -4.43
N VAL A 49 -6.63 4.02 -3.13
CA VAL A 49 -7.65 3.12 -2.57
C VAL A 49 -9.05 3.67 -2.81
N LEU A 50 -9.30 4.96 -2.53
CA LEU A 50 -10.63 5.54 -2.73
C LEU A 50 -11.06 5.51 -4.20
N VAL A 51 -10.13 5.83 -5.11
CA VAL A 51 -10.40 5.86 -6.55
C VAL A 51 -10.60 4.44 -7.10
N THR A 52 -9.66 3.53 -6.86
CA THR A 52 -9.73 2.15 -7.34
C THR A 52 -10.92 1.42 -6.73
N TYR A 53 -11.20 1.63 -5.44
CA TYR A 53 -12.37 1.03 -4.79
C TYR A 53 -13.68 1.49 -5.40
N ARG A 54 -13.87 2.81 -5.58
CA ARG A 54 -15.14 3.34 -6.14
C ARG A 54 -15.32 3.03 -7.62
N ARG A 55 -14.25 3.12 -8.43
CA ARG A 55 -14.33 3.02 -9.89
C ARG A 55 -14.23 1.60 -10.42
N VAL A 56 -13.50 0.72 -9.74
CA VAL A 56 -13.18 -0.62 -10.25
C VAL A 56 -13.81 -1.67 -9.36
N VAL A 57 -13.55 -1.61 -8.05
CA VAL A 57 -13.97 -2.68 -7.14
C VAL A 57 -15.48 -2.67 -6.95
N LYS A 58 -16.09 -1.55 -6.54
CA LYS A 58 -17.54 -1.47 -6.27
C LYS A 58 -18.41 -1.96 -7.44
N PRO A 59 -18.24 -1.53 -8.70
CA PRO A 59 -19.09 -2.01 -9.80
C PRO A 59 -18.85 -3.49 -10.15
N ILE A 60 -17.62 -3.99 -10.04
CA ILE A 60 -17.29 -5.39 -10.41
C ILE A 60 -17.65 -6.38 -9.29
N THR A 61 -17.49 -5.97 -8.03
CA THR A 61 -17.66 -6.86 -6.86
C THR A 61 -18.96 -6.67 -6.10
N SER A 62 -19.82 -5.71 -6.47
CA SER A 62 -21.14 -5.53 -5.87
C SER A 62 -21.98 -6.82 -5.82
N SER A 63 -21.74 -7.75 -6.75
CA SER A 63 -22.48 -9.02 -6.83
C SER A 63 -21.74 -10.21 -6.20
N PHE A 64 -20.43 -10.13 -5.93
CA PHE A 64 -19.61 -11.30 -5.57
C PHE A 64 -18.81 -11.17 -4.26
N VAL A 65 -18.46 -9.96 -3.82
CA VAL A 65 -17.63 -9.76 -2.62
C VAL A 65 -18.30 -8.75 -1.69
N LEU A 66 -19.19 -9.25 -0.83
CA LEU A 66 -19.70 -8.47 0.30
C LEU A 66 -18.68 -8.49 1.43
N CYS A 67 -18.27 -7.29 1.87
CA CYS A 67 -17.39 -7.17 3.02
C CYS A 67 -18.12 -7.60 4.29
N ARG A 68 -17.60 -8.63 4.97
CA ARG A 68 -18.26 -9.23 6.14
C ARG A 68 -17.88 -8.59 7.47
N PHE A 69 -16.79 -7.84 7.52
CA PHE A 69 -16.37 -7.15 8.73
C PHE A 69 -16.96 -5.74 8.83
N ARG A 70 -17.14 -5.27 10.07
CA ARG A 70 -17.37 -3.85 10.40
C ARG A 70 -16.22 -3.30 11.25
N PRO A 71 -15.62 -2.15 10.87
CA PRO A 71 -15.77 -1.42 9.61
C PRO A 71 -15.33 -2.26 8.39
N THR A 72 -15.71 -1.81 7.18
CA THR A 72 -15.34 -2.53 5.93
C THR A 72 -13.83 -2.58 5.75
N CYS A 73 -13.32 -3.56 4.99
CA CYS A 73 -11.88 -3.72 4.73
C CYS A 73 -11.23 -2.46 4.13
N SER A 74 -11.95 -1.68 3.32
CA SER A 74 -11.46 -0.41 2.77
C SER A 74 -11.38 0.70 3.82
N HIS A 75 -12.36 0.81 4.73
CA HIS A 75 -12.27 1.74 5.85
C HIS A 75 -11.17 1.34 6.83
N TYR A 76 -11.06 0.04 7.13
CA TYR A 76 -9.99 -0.51 7.94
C TYR A 76 -8.63 -0.20 7.34
N SER A 77 -8.45 -0.36 6.02
CA SER A 77 -7.16 -0.13 5.38
C SER A 77 -6.73 1.33 5.44
N LEU A 78 -7.65 2.25 5.20
CA LEU A 78 -7.41 3.69 5.32
C LEU A 78 -7.01 4.05 6.76
N GLN A 79 -7.75 3.53 7.75
CA GLN A 79 -7.47 3.83 9.15
C GLN A 79 -6.16 3.18 9.63
N ALA A 80 -5.87 1.94 9.24
CA ALA A 80 -4.64 1.24 9.59
C ALA A 80 -3.41 1.94 9.03
N VAL A 81 -3.48 2.40 7.77
CA VAL A 81 -2.37 3.13 7.13
C VAL A 81 -2.18 4.52 7.74
N ARG A 82 -3.26 5.22 8.10
CA ARG A 82 -3.19 6.52 8.79
C ARG A 82 -2.56 6.43 10.18
N TRP A 83 -2.91 5.41 10.95
CA TRP A 83 -2.48 5.29 12.35
C TRP A 83 -1.11 4.63 12.50
N HIS A 84 -0.81 3.62 11.68
CA HIS A 84 0.41 2.81 11.83
C HIS A 84 1.45 3.06 10.72
N GLY A 85 1.12 3.86 9.71
CA GLY A 85 1.96 4.11 8.53
C GLY A 85 1.75 3.06 7.43
N PHE A 86 2.35 3.30 6.27
CA PHE A 86 2.13 2.48 5.08
C PHE A 86 2.47 0.98 5.27
N PRO A 87 3.69 0.56 5.66
CA PRO A 87 4.04 -0.86 5.68
C PRO A 87 3.24 -1.66 6.71
N VAL A 88 3.04 -1.10 7.91
CA VAL A 88 2.29 -1.77 8.98
C VAL A 88 0.79 -1.79 8.67
N GLY A 89 0.25 -0.68 8.16
CA GLY A 89 -1.16 -0.60 7.76
C GLY A 89 -1.50 -1.56 6.62
N ILE A 90 -0.62 -1.69 5.62
CA ILE A 90 -0.77 -2.67 4.55
C ILE A 90 -0.73 -4.09 5.10
N TRP A 91 0.24 -4.42 5.97
CA TRP A 91 0.32 -5.74 6.58
C TRP A 91 -0.96 -6.13 7.35
N MET A 92 -1.46 -5.23 8.19
CA MET A 92 -2.70 -5.41 8.93
C MET A 92 -3.91 -5.63 8.00
N THR A 93 -3.99 -4.83 6.93
CA THR A 93 -5.06 -4.91 5.93
C THR A 93 -5.02 -6.23 5.20
N THR A 94 -3.86 -6.63 4.71
CA THR A 94 -3.65 -7.88 3.97
C THR A 94 -4.03 -9.08 4.83
N LYS A 95 -3.58 -9.12 6.09
CA LYS A 95 -3.93 -10.19 7.04
C LYS A 95 -5.45 -10.28 7.29
N ARG A 96 -6.17 -9.15 7.24
CA ARG A 96 -7.63 -9.12 7.39
C ARG A 96 -8.35 -9.52 6.09
N LEU A 97 -7.84 -9.11 4.94
CA LEU A 97 -8.41 -9.46 3.64
C LEU A 97 -8.39 -10.98 3.42
N PHE A 98 -7.30 -11.64 3.81
CA PHE A 98 -7.19 -13.11 3.83
C PHE A 98 -8.12 -13.80 4.84
N ARG A 99 -8.75 -13.06 5.75
CA ARG A 99 -9.77 -13.58 6.67
C ARG A 99 -11.18 -13.23 6.23
N CYS A 100 -11.34 -12.29 5.29
CA CYS A 100 -12.65 -11.84 4.78
C CYS A 100 -13.21 -12.85 3.76
N LEU A 101 -13.40 -14.09 4.19
CA LEU A 101 -13.93 -15.19 3.39
C LEU A 101 -15.39 -15.51 3.77
N PRO A 102 -16.09 -16.31 2.95
CA PRO A 102 -17.48 -16.69 3.19
C PRO A 102 -17.75 -17.47 4.49
N TRP A 103 -16.70 -17.86 5.22
CA TRP A 103 -16.80 -18.56 6.49
C TRP A 103 -16.95 -17.64 7.71
N VAL A 104 -16.67 -16.34 7.58
CA VAL A 104 -16.81 -15.39 8.69
C VAL A 104 -18.22 -14.86 8.78
N ALA A 105 -18.80 -14.74 9.98
CA ALA A 105 -20.14 -14.19 10.16
C ALA A 105 -20.22 -12.73 9.66
N PRO A 106 -21.24 -12.36 8.87
CA PRO A 106 -21.42 -10.98 8.43
C PRO A 106 -21.67 -10.07 9.66
N GLY A 107 -21.06 -8.90 9.64
CA GLY A 107 -21.13 -7.93 10.74
C GLY A 107 -20.08 -8.12 11.84
N THR A 108 -19.13 -9.05 11.68
CA THR A 108 -18.06 -9.26 12.68
C THR A 108 -17.30 -7.96 12.93
N LEU A 109 -17.21 -7.54 14.20
CA LEU A 109 -16.50 -6.33 14.61
C LEU A 109 -15.01 -6.60 14.71
N ASP A 110 -14.22 -5.83 13.97
CA ASP A 110 -12.76 -5.88 14.03
C ASP A 110 -12.23 -4.44 13.82
N PRO A 111 -12.08 -3.64 14.89
CA PRO A 111 -11.56 -2.27 14.78
C PRO A 111 -10.03 -2.26 14.64
N VAL A 112 -9.48 -1.19 14.05
CA VAL A 112 -8.02 -1.00 14.02
C VAL A 112 -7.52 -0.74 15.44
N PRO A 113 -6.45 -1.40 15.91
CA PRO A 113 -5.88 -1.12 17.22
C PRO A 113 -5.36 0.34 17.28
N PRO A 114 -5.54 1.05 18.40
CA PRO A 114 -5.11 2.44 18.52
C PRO A 114 -3.59 2.57 18.34
N PRO A 115 -3.11 3.67 17.73
CA PRO A 115 -1.69 3.92 17.60
C PRO A 115 -1.06 4.13 18.98
N ARG A 116 0.22 3.81 19.12
CA ARG A 116 0.97 4.14 20.35
C ARG A 116 0.98 5.67 20.56
N PRO A 117 0.99 6.18 21.80
CA PRO A 117 0.92 7.62 22.08
C PRO A 117 1.95 8.46 21.33
N ARG A 118 3.15 7.91 21.08
CA ARG A 118 4.25 8.57 20.37
C ARG A 118 4.03 8.71 18.85
N ARG A 119 2.99 8.10 18.28
CA ARG A 119 2.71 8.05 16.83
C ARG A 119 1.34 8.64 16.44
N ALA A 120 0.52 9.02 17.42
CA ALA A 120 -0.76 9.66 17.13
C ALA A 120 -0.51 11.10 16.65
N PRO A 121 -1.15 11.56 15.56
CA PRO A 121 -1.27 12.99 15.32
C PRO A 121 -2.05 13.59 16.50
N LEU A 122 -1.51 14.66 17.11
CA LEU A 122 -2.20 15.45 18.13
C LEU A 122 -3.51 16.02 17.57
#